data_AF-A0AA42ZSJ0-F1
#
_entry.id   AF-A0AA42ZSJ0-F1
#
_cell.length_a   1.000
_cell.length_b   1.000
_cell.length_c   1.000
_cell.angle_alpha   90.00
_cell.angle_beta   90.00
_cell.angle_gamma   90.00
#
_symmetry.space_group_name_H-M   'P 1'
#
loop_
_entity.id
_entity.type
_entity.pdbx_description
1 polymer ?
#
loop_
_entity_poly.entity_id
_entity_poly.type
_entity_poly.pdbx_seq_one_letter_code
_entity_poly.pdbx_strand_id
1 'polypeptide(L)'
;MPRLAVLRFSHEGNSFNPVVTGRPAFAREAWCAGEAAVAAHRGTRSELGAAVEFLEARPDWRGVFLRCASAPPGGPVADDLIETVIAEVSDGLASEGPWDGVFVSLHGAMIGETRLTPDLDLLRAVRAAAGSGCPIAATFDLHANMAPAIAGAADIVVGYKTYPHMDMFETAAKALGLLERAVRGEIAPRSVVRPA
;
A
#
# COMPACT_ATOMS: atom_id res chain seq x y z
N MET A 1 -6.37 -21.53 -5.84
CA MET A 1 -5.64 -20.95 -4.69
C MET A 1 -5.56 -19.46 -4.95
N PRO A 2 -6.28 -18.61 -4.19
CA PRO A 2 -6.26 -17.18 -4.43
C PRO A 2 -4.85 -16.59 -4.37
N ARG A 3 -4.55 -15.66 -5.27
CA ARG A 3 -3.28 -14.94 -5.37
C ARG A 3 -3.44 -13.51 -4.86
N LEU A 4 -2.67 -13.16 -3.83
CA LEU A 4 -2.66 -11.84 -3.22
C LEU A 4 -1.33 -11.13 -3.51
N ALA A 5 -1.36 -9.98 -4.16
CA ALA A 5 -0.22 -9.08 -4.19
C ALA A 5 -0.23 -8.19 -2.95
N VAL A 6 0.94 -8.01 -2.33
CA VAL A 6 1.15 -7.12 -1.18
C VAL A 6 2.24 -6.13 -1.55
N LEU A 7 1.99 -4.84 -1.36
CA LEU A 7 3.00 -3.80 -1.59
C LEU A 7 2.89 -2.66 -0.58
N ARG A 8 3.97 -1.89 -0.45
CA ARG A 8 4.02 -0.69 0.40
C ARG A 8 4.80 0.41 -0.30
N PHE A 9 4.26 1.62 -0.25
CA PHE A 9 5.03 2.84 -0.50
C PHE A 9 4.60 3.91 0.48
N SER A 10 5.40 4.15 1.51
CA SER A 10 5.00 4.96 2.67
C SER A 10 6.04 6.03 3.00
N HIS A 11 5.59 7.28 3.04
CA HIS A 11 6.37 8.46 3.41
C HIS A 11 5.41 9.59 3.77
N GLU A 12 5.77 10.41 4.76
CA GLU A 12 5.06 11.64 5.09
C GLU A 12 5.83 12.86 4.55
N GLY A 13 5.20 13.60 3.65
CA GLY A 13 5.80 14.74 2.97
C GLY A 13 5.55 16.06 3.68
N ASN A 14 6.62 16.85 3.85
CA ASN A 14 6.56 18.24 4.28
C ASN A 14 6.99 19.16 3.13
N SER A 15 6.05 19.94 2.59
CA SER A 15 6.27 20.85 1.46
C SER A 15 7.19 22.04 1.78
N PHE A 16 7.41 22.35 3.06
CA PHE A 16 8.33 23.40 3.51
C PHE A 16 9.73 22.89 3.80
N ASN A 17 9.95 21.57 3.78
CA ASN A 17 11.28 21.01 3.95
C ASN A 17 11.99 20.99 2.58
N PRO A 18 13.06 21.77 2.39
CA PRO A 18 13.74 21.87 1.10
C PRO A 18 14.62 20.64 0.78
N VAL A 19 14.75 19.68 1.71
CA VAL A 19 15.59 18.50 1.54
C VAL A 19 14.79 17.39 0.87
N VAL A 20 15.12 17.10 -0.39
CA VAL A 20 14.53 16.00 -1.15
C VAL A 20 14.85 14.65 -0.50
N THR A 21 13.81 13.84 -0.31
CA THR A 21 13.89 12.48 0.21
C THR A 21 14.24 11.52 -0.93
N GLY A 22 15.52 11.20 -1.07
CA GLY A 22 16.02 10.26 -2.07
C GLY A 22 16.06 8.81 -1.60
N ARG A 23 16.48 7.93 -2.51
CA ARG A 23 16.59 6.48 -2.27
C ARG A 23 17.38 6.08 -1.01
N PRO A 24 18.47 6.76 -0.61
CA PRO A 24 19.18 6.43 0.63
C PRO A 24 18.31 6.51 1.90
N ALA A 25 17.28 7.36 1.93
CA ALA A 25 16.35 7.42 3.05
C ALA A 25 15.51 6.14 3.15
N PHE A 26 14.94 5.70 2.03
CA PHE A 26 14.17 4.45 1.97
C PHE A 26 15.05 3.22 2.22
N ALA A 27 16.26 3.17 1.68
CA ALA A 27 17.17 2.04 1.88
C ALA A 27 17.59 1.83 3.34
N ARG A 28 17.53 2.87 4.18
CA ARG A 28 17.81 2.80 5.62
C ARG A 28 16.64 2.25 6.43
N GLU A 29 15.41 2.42 5.95
CA GLU A 29 14.19 2.07 6.69
C GLU A 29 13.57 0.79 6.10
N ALA A 30 12.97 0.87 4.91
CA ALA A 30 12.55 -0.32 4.18
C ALA A 30 12.73 -0.14 2.67
N TRP A 31 13.45 -1.09 2.07
CA TRP A 31 13.46 -1.32 0.62
C TRP A 31 13.63 -2.81 0.34
N CYS A 32 12.54 -3.55 0.39
CA CYS A 32 12.54 -5.01 0.26
C CYS A 32 11.42 -5.48 -0.67
N ALA A 33 11.46 -6.76 -1.01
CA ALA A 33 10.44 -7.48 -1.78
C ALA A 33 10.59 -8.99 -1.49
N GLY A 34 9.59 -9.78 -1.89
CA GLY A 34 9.56 -11.23 -1.74
C GLY A 34 9.82 -11.68 -0.30
N GLU A 35 10.60 -12.76 -0.15
CA GLU A 35 10.93 -13.34 1.15
C GLU A 35 11.65 -12.37 2.10
N ALA A 36 12.42 -11.41 1.57
CA ALA A 36 13.06 -10.40 2.42
C ALA A 36 12.03 -9.47 3.09
N ALA A 37 10.94 -9.13 2.39
CA ALA A 37 9.84 -8.37 2.98
C ALA A 37 9.09 -9.19 4.05
N VAL A 38 8.85 -10.47 3.77
CA VAL A 38 8.24 -11.39 4.74
C VAL A 38 9.08 -11.49 6.01
N ALA A 39 10.38 -11.74 5.87
CA ALA A 39 11.31 -11.86 6.99
C ALA A 39 11.40 -10.56 7.82
N ALA A 40 11.41 -9.39 7.17
CA ALA A 40 11.49 -8.10 7.85
C ALA A 40 10.24 -7.76 8.67
N HIS A 41 9.06 -8.26 8.26
CA HIS A 41 7.78 -7.86 8.87
C HIS A 41 7.09 -8.95 9.69
N ARG A 42 7.52 -10.21 9.59
CA ARG A 42 6.98 -11.32 10.40
C ARG A 42 7.04 -11.00 11.89
N GLY A 43 5.91 -11.21 12.58
CA GLY A 43 5.78 -10.98 14.01
C GLY A 43 5.78 -9.51 14.43
N THR A 44 5.80 -8.56 13.49
CA THR A 44 5.70 -7.13 13.79
C THR A 44 4.25 -6.68 13.93
N ARG A 45 4.04 -5.62 14.71
CA ARG A 45 2.74 -4.93 14.87
C ARG A 45 2.46 -3.91 13.75
N SER A 46 3.04 -4.13 12.57
CA SER A 46 2.89 -3.26 11.39
C SER A 46 1.82 -3.80 10.43
N GLU A 47 1.44 -3.00 9.43
CA GLU A 47 0.50 -3.45 8.39
C GLU A 47 1.04 -4.63 7.57
N LEU A 48 2.33 -4.60 7.22
CA LEU A 48 2.96 -5.71 6.52
C LEU A 48 3.10 -6.94 7.41
N GLY A 49 3.25 -6.76 8.73
CA GLY A 49 3.18 -7.86 9.70
C GLY A 49 1.81 -8.54 9.71
N ALA A 50 0.73 -7.76 9.65
CA ALA A 50 -0.62 -8.29 9.49
C ALA A 50 -0.81 -9.04 8.16
N ALA A 51 -0.21 -8.55 7.06
CA ALA A 51 -0.24 -9.25 5.78
C ALA A 51 0.50 -10.60 5.82
N VAL A 52 1.65 -10.66 6.49
CA VAL A 52 2.38 -11.92 6.73
C VAL A 52 1.52 -12.88 7.54
N GLU A 53 0.98 -12.45 8.68
CA GLU A 53 0.14 -13.30 9.54
C GLU A 53 -1.13 -13.78 8.82
N PHE A 54 -1.76 -12.90 8.04
CA PHE A 54 -2.93 -13.24 7.23
C PHE A 54 -2.65 -14.39 6.26
N LEU A 55 -1.49 -14.38 5.59
CA LEU A 55 -1.07 -15.39 4.63
C LEU A 55 -0.62 -16.69 5.32
N GLU A 56 0.09 -16.59 6.43
CA GLU A 56 0.52 -17.77 7.22
C GLU A 56 -0.67 -18.53 7.80
N ALA A 57 -1.74 -17.83 8.17
CA ALA A 57 -3.00 -18.42 8.61
C ALA A 57 -3.84 -19.05 7.47
N ARG A 58 -3.44 -18.85 6.20
CA ARG A 58 -4.20 -19.26 5.00
C ARG A 58 -3.29 -20.02 4.02
N PRO A 59 -2.99 -21.29 4.30
CA PRO A 59 -2.15 -22.11 3.40
C PRO A 59 -2.80 -22.35 2.03
N ASP A 60 -4.10 -22.08 1.88
CA ASP A 60 -4.86 -22.08 0.63
C ASP A 60 -4.77 -20.75 -0.14
N TRP A 61 -3.91 -19.82 0.28
CA TRP A 61 -3.60 -18.56 -0.40
C TRP A 61 -2.13 -18.51 -0.80
N ARG A 62 -1.84 -17.82 -1.90
CA ARG A 62 -0.47 -17.47 -2.30
C ARG A 62 -0.28 -15.97 -2.28
N GLY A 63 0.54 -15.50 -1.34
CA GLY A 63 0.96 -14.12 -1.27
C GLY A 63 2.24 -13.87 -2.05
N VAL A 64 2.34 -12.71 -2.69
CA VAL A 64 3.58 -12.19 -3.25
C VAL A 64 3.77 -10.77 -2.73
N PHE A 65 4.87 -10.55 -2.02
CA PHE A 65 5.27 -9.21 -1.60
C PHE A 65 6.06 -8.58 -2.74
N LEU A 66 5.46 -7.62 -3.43
CA LEU A 66 6.15 -6.81 -4.43
C LEU A 66 7.03 -5.77 -3.72
N ARG A 67 7.26 -4.60 -4.32
CA ARG A 67 8.03 -3.54 -3.67
C ARG A 67 7.36 -3.09 -2.36
N CYS A 68 8.10 -3.25 -1.27
CA CYS A 68 7.80 -2.67 0.03
C CYS A 68 8.87 -1.62 0.34
N ALA A 69 8.49 -0.35 0.25
CA ALA A 69 9.37 0.79 0.46
C ALA A 69 8.77 1.76 1.48
N SER A 70 9.55 2.16 2.47
CA SER A 70 9.17 3.25 3.38
C SER A 70 10.36 4.10 3.78
N ALA A 71 10.10 5.37 4.08
CA ALA A 71 11.05 6.30 4.65
C ALA A 71 10.41 7.10 5.81
N PRO A 72 11.20 7.58 6.77
CA PRO A 72 10.72 8.50 7.80
C PRO A 72 10.19 9.82 7.20
N PRO A 73 9.32 10.56 7.92
CA PRO A 73 8.84 11.86 7.49
C PRO A 73 9.97 12.81 7.07
N GLY A 74 9.76 13.55 5.98
CA GLY A 74 10.81 14.36 5.37
C GLY A 74 10.28 15.34 4.33
N GLY A 75 11.18 15.88 3.50
CA GLY A 75 10.76 16.69 2.36
C GLY A 75 10.18 15.86 1.22
N PRO A 76 9.90 16.48 0.06
CA PRO A 76 9.35 15.78 -1.10
C PRO A 76 10.23 14.61 -1.52
N VAL A 77 9.61 13.50 -1.93
CA VAL A 77 10.33 12.37 -2.52
C VAL A 77 10.77 12.73 -3.92
N ALA A 78 11.97 12.31 -4.31
CA ALA A 78 12.45 12.53 -5.67
C ALA A 78 11.48 11.93 -6.71
N ASP A 79 11.13 12.69 -7.75
CA ASP A 79 10.10 12.25 -8.72
C ASP A 79 10.54 10.98 -9.48
N ASP A 80 11.84 10.85 -9.77
CA ASP A 80 12.44 9.68 -10.42
C ASP A 80 12.31 8.41 -9.56
N LEU A 81 12.39 8.56 -8.24
CA LEU A 81 12.19 7.47 -7.29
C LEU A 81 10.72 7.05 -7.22
N ILE A 82 9.79 8.00 -7.21
CA ILE A 82 8.35 7.71 -7.28
C ILE A 82 8.06 6.92 -8.56
N GLU A 83 8.55 7.39 -9.70
CA GLU A 83 8.38 6.73 -11.00
C GLU A 83 8.98 5.33 -11.01
N THR A 84 10.17 5.17 -10.44
CA THR A 84 10.83 3.86 -10.29
C THR A 84 9.97 2.89 -9.49
N VAL A 85 9.45 3.31 -8.32
CA VAL A 85 8.61 2.43 -7.48
C VAL A 85 7.30 2.08 -8.20
N ILE A 86 6.66 3.05 -8.85
CA ILE A 86 5.42 2.81 -9.61
C ILE A 86 5.68 1.81 -10.75
N ALA A 87 6.78 1.95 -11.48
CA ALA A 87 7.16 1.04 -12.55
C ALA A 87 7.43 -0.37 -12.02
N GLU A 88 8.27 -0.51 -10.98
CA GLU A 88 8.58 -1.82 -10.36
C GLU A 88 7.31 -2.54 -9.88
N VAL A 89 6.37 -1.82 -9.25
CA VAL A 89 5.10 -2.39 -8.80
C VAL A 89 4.23 -2.79 -9.98
N SER A 90 4.11 -1.93 -10.99
CA SER A 90 3.27 -2.19 -12.17
C SER A 90 3.78 -3.40 -12.96
N ASP A 91 5.09 -3.52 -13.14
CA ASP A 91 5.74 -4.63 -13.82
C ASP A 91 5.57 -5.93 -13.03
N GLY A 92 5.72 -5.89 -11.70
CA GLY A 92 5.45 -7.03 -10.83
C GLY A 92 3.99 -7.50 -10.92
N LEU A 93 3.04 -6.57 -10.91
CA LEU A 93 1.62 -6.90 -11.06
C LEU A 93 1.32 -7.50 -12.44
N ALA A 94 1.91 -6.96 -13.51
CA ALA A 94 1.69 -7.44 -14.87
C ALA A 94 2.33 -8.82 -15.13
N SER A 95 3.53 -9.06 -14.59
CA SER A 95 4.32 -10.28 -14.87
C SER A 95 3.96 -11.47 -13.98
N GLU A 96 3.49 -11.23 -12.75
CA GLU A 96 3.18 -12.30 -11.78
C GLU A 96 1.67 -12.54 -11.59
N GLY A 97 0.83 -11.88 -12.38
CA GLY A 97 -0.62 -12.10 -12.39
C GLY A 97 -1.04 -13.46 -12.99
N PRO A 98 -2.36 -13.75 -13.05
CA PRO A 98 -3.46 -12.92 -12.57
C PRO A 98 -3.52 -12.83 -11.04
N TRP A 99 -4.13 -11.77 -10.52
CA TRP A 99 -4.32 -11.54 -9.08
C TRP A 99 -5.79 -11.62 -8.71
N ASP A 100 -6.08 -12.27 -7.59
CA ASP A 100 -7.42 -12.32 -7.02
C ASP A 100 -7.66 -11.14 -6.07
N GLY A 101 -6.60 -10.53 -5.53
CA GLY A 101 -6.68 -9.29 -4.76
C GLY A 101 -5.32 -8.59 -4.65
N VAL A 102 -5.36 -7.29 -4.36
CA VAL A 102 -4.15 -6.50 -4.06
C VAL A 102 -4.32 -5.76 -2.74
N PHE A 103 -3.33 -5.88 -1.87
CA PHE A 103 -3.21 -5.11 -0.64
C PHE A 103 -2.09 -4.06 -0.77
N VAL A 104 -2.43 -2.80 -0.52
CA VAL A 104 -1.55 -1.64 -0.64
C VAL A 104 -1.47 -0.91 0.69
N SER A 105 -0.29 -0.94 1.32
CA SER A 105 -0.01 -0.16 2.53
C SER A 105 0.57 1.21 2.14
N LEU A 106 -0.13 2.28 2.50
CA LEU A 106 0.23 3.66 2.16
C LEU A 106 0.29 4.51 3.43
N HIS A 107 1.09 5.57 3.38
CA HIS A 107 0.92 6.66 4.35
C HIS A 107 -0.30 7.51 3.96
N GLY A 108 -0.40 7.89 2.67
CA GLY A 108 -1.43 8.79 2.15
C GLY A 108 -1.07 10.27 2.20
N ALA A 109 0.11 10.64 2.71
CA ALA A 109 0.55 12.04 2.77
C ALA A 109 1.91 12.24 2.07
N MET A 110 2.27 11.35 1.15
CA MET A 110 3.48 11.55 0.36
C MET A 110 3.29 12.75 -0.56
N ILE A 111 4.38 13.47 -0.80
CA ILE A 111 4.48 14.45 -1.89
C ILE A 111 5.78 14.17 -2.63
N GLY A 112 5.78 14.39 -3.94
CA GLY A 112 6.95 14.44 -4.78
C GLY A 112 7.44 15.87 -4.99
N GLU A 113 8.50 16.03 -5.76
CA GLU A 113 9.03 17.35 -6.13
C GLU A 113 8.02 18.14 -6.97
N THR A 114 7.40 17.46 -7.94
CA THR A 114 6.32 18.03 -8.77
C THR A 114 5.00 17.29 -8.63
N ARG A 115 4.99 16.10 -8.02
CA ARG A 115 3.81 15.24 -7.85
C ARG A 115 3.12 15.49 -6.52
N LEU A 116 1.91 16.05 -6.55
CA LEU A 116 1.18 16.38 -5.31
C LEU A 116 0.47 15.20 -4.65
N THR A 117 0.21 14.10 -5.40
CA THR A 117 -0.53 12.94 -4.89
C THR A 117 0.11 11.59 -5.28
N PRO A 118 1.37 11.30 -4.92
CA PRO A 118 2.05 10.05 -5.29
C PRO A 118 1.31 8.78 -4.82
N ASP A 119 0.67 8.81 -3.64
CA ASP A 119 -0.14 7.67 -3.15
C ASP A 119 -1.29 7.34 -4.11
N LEU A 120 -1.96 8.35 -4.67
CA LEU A 120 -3.02 8.18 -5.67
C LEU A 120 -2.46 7.74 -7.02
N ASP A 121 -1.31 8.28 -7.42
CA ASP A 121 -0.62 7.89 -8.67
C ASP A 121 -0.29 6.39 -8.63
N LEU A 122 0.24 5.91 -7.50
CA LEU A 122 0.50 4.49 -7.28
C LEU A 122 -0.79 3.67 -7.33
N LEU A 123 -1.86 4.08 -6.63
CA LEU A 123 -3.14 3.34 -6.67
C LEU A 123 -3.74 3.26 -8.08
N ARG A 124 -3.62 4.31 -8.89
CA ARG A 124 -4.06 4.30 -10.30
C ARG A 124 -3.25 3.31 -11.13
N ALA A 125 -1.93 3.28 -10.95
CA ALA A 125 -1.05 2.34 -11.63
C ALA A 125 -1.37 0.89 -11.22
N VAL A 126 -1.56 0.63 -9.92
CA VAL A 126 -1.98 -0.68 -9.40
C VAL A 126 -3.32 -1.10 -10.00
N ARG A 127 -4.32 -0.21 -10.02
CA ARG A 127 -5.63 -0.49 -10.66
C ARG A 127 -5.50 -0.81 -12.14
N ALA A 128 -4.69 -0.06 -12.87
CA ALA A 128 -4.48 -0.29 -14.29
C ALA A 128 -3.83 -1.67 -14.55
N ALA A 129 -2.82 -2.04 -13.74
CA ALA A 129 -2.10 -3.30 -13.90
C ALA A 129 -2.91 -4.53 -13.41
N ALA A 130 -3.62 -4.42 -12.29
CA ALA A 130 -4.41 -5.52 -11.71
C ALA A 130 -5.75 -5.74 -12.43
N GLY A 131 -6.24 -4.73 -13.16
CA GLY A 131 -7.52 -4.75 -13.86
C GLY A 131 -8.71 -4.34 -12.99
N SER A 132 -9.85 -4.07 -13.65
CA SER A 132 -11.07 -3.57 -13.01
C SER A 132 -11.82 -4.62 -12.17
N GLY A 133 -11.57 -5.91 -12.41
CA GLY A 133 -12.20 -7.01 -11.68
C GLY A 133 -11.49 -7.42 -10.39
N CYS A 134 -10.23 -7.01 -10.21
CA CYS A 134 -9.43 -7.39 -9.04
C CYS A 134 -9.70 -6.43 -7.87
N PRO A 135 -10.24 -6.88 -6.71
CA PRO A 135 -10.44 -6.01 -5.57
C PRO A 135 -9.11 -5.47 -5.01
N ILE A 136 -9.07 -4.16 -4.73
CA ILE A 136 -7.91 -3.48 -4.15
C ILE A 136 -8.25 -2.95 -2.77
N ALA A 137 -7.51 -3.38 -1.76
CA ALA A 137 -7.57 -2.85 -0.41
C ALA A 137 -6.36 -1.96 -0.12
N ALA A 138 -6.61 -0.74 0.32
CA ALA A 138 -5.59 0.23 0.70
C ALA A 138 -5.76 0.65 2.16
N THR A 139 -4.65 0.69 2.89
CA THR A 139 -4.60 1.27 4.23
C THR A 139 -3.89 2.59 4.22
N PHE A 140 -4.30 3.47 5.14
CA PHE A 140 -3.82 4.85 5.23
C PHE A 140 -3.56 5.25 6.67
N ASP A 141 -2.57 6.12 6.85
CA ASP A 141 -2.38 6.85 8.09
C ASP A 141 -3.57 7.79 8.33
N LEU A 142 -3.84 8.14 9.60
CA LEU A 142 -4.89 9.12 9.93
C LEU A 142 -4.53 10.55 9.44
N HIS A 143 -3.26 10.82 9.15
CA HIS A 143 -2.78 12.07 8.56
C HIS A 143 -2.87 12.10 7.03
N ALA A 144 -3.44 11.06 6.40
CA ALA A 144 -3.52 10.96 4.95
C ALA A 144 -4.29 12.12 4.29
N ASN A 145 -3.77 12.59 3.15
CA ASN A 145 -4.43 13.52 2.25
C ASN A 145 -5.40 12.77 1.33
N MET A 146 -6.64 12.60 1.80
CA MET A 146 -7.65 11.77 1.14
C MET A 146 -8.29 12.44 -0.09
N ALA A 147 -7.64 12.34 -1.26
CA ALA A 147 -8.20 12.80 -2.52
C ALA A 147 -9.47 12.01 -2.90
N PRO A 148 -10.57 12.66 -3.35
CA PRO A 148 -11.81 11.96 -3.74
C PRO A 148 -11.61 10.87 -4.80
N ALA A 149 -10.61 11.05 -5.68
CA ALA A 149 -10.27 10.10 -6.72
C ALA A 149 -9.75 8.74 -6.21
N ILE A 150 -9.33 8.63 -4.94
CA ILE A 150 -8.96 7.36 -4.30
C ILE A 150 -10.14 6.37 -4.36
N ALA A 151 -11.38 6.85 -4.26
CA ALA A 151 -12.59 6.03 -4.33
C ALA A 151 -12.74 5.27 -5.66
N GLY A 152 -12.15 5.77 -6.75
CA GLY A 152 -12.13 5.10 -8.05
C GLY A 152 -10.93 4.16 -8.25
N ALA A 153 -9.92 4.24 -7.38
CA ALA A 153 -8.69 3.45 -7.51
C ALA A 153 -8.68 2.24 -6.56
N ALA A 154 -9.23 2.36 -5.35
CA ALA A 154 -9.31 1.29 -4.35
C ALA A 154 -10.75 0.99 -3.92
N ASP A 155 -11.10 -0.30 -3.80
CA ASP A 155 -12.46 -0.75 -3.42
C ASP A 155 -12.67 -0.78 -1.91
N ILE A 156 -11.58 -0.98 -1.15
CA ILE A 156 -11.57 -1.03 0.31
C ILE A 156 -10.53 -0.01 0.79
N VAL A 157 -10.97 0.92 1.63
CA VAL A 157 -10.12 1.97 2.21
C VAL A 157 -10.28 1.93 3.73
N VAL A 158 -9.18 1.74 4.46
CA VAL A 158 -9.19 1.65 5.93
C VAL A 158 -8.09 2.54 6.50
N GLY A 159 -8.46 3.51 7.33
CA GLY A 159 -7.51 4.41 8.01
C GLY A 159 -7.23 4.00 9.45
N TYR A 160 -6.07 4.40 9.97
CA TYR A 160 -5.74 4.31 11.39
C TYR A 160 -6.73 5.13 12.23
N LYS A 161 -6.86 4.78 13.51
CA LYS A 161 -7.80 5.40 14.45
C LYS A 161 -7.15 5.88 15.73
N THR A 162 -5.85 5.66 15.92
CA THR A 162 -5.15 6.02 17.16
C THR A 162 -3.97 6.97 16.93
N TYR A 163 -3.75 7.87 17.89
CA TYR A 163 -2.58 8.76 17.97
C TYR A 163 -2.02 8.71 19.41
N PRO A 164 -0.80 8.17 19.64
CA PRO A 164 0.14 7.61 18.66
C PRO A 164 -0.43 6.38 17.95
N HIS A 165 0.11 6.05 16.76
CA HIS A 165 -0.37 4.95 15.93
C HIS A 165 -0.04 3.58 16.56
N MET A 166 -1.00 3.02 17.28
CA MET A 166 -0.89 1.70 17.92
C MET A 166 -1.70 0.61 17.19
N ASP A 167 -2.46 1.01 16.16
CA ASP A 167 -3.46 0.20 15.45
C ASP A 167 -3.17 -0.06 13.96
N MET A 168 -1.90 0.04 13.55
CA MET A 168 -1.45 -0.25 12.18
C MET A 168 -1.78 -1.69 11.77
N PHE A 169 -1.47 -2.66 12.64
CA PHE A 169 -1.76 -4.07 12.41
C PHE A 169 -3.26 -4.31 12.29
N GLU A 170 -4.08 -3.79 13.21
CA GLU A 170 -5.53 -3.96 13.22
C GLU A 170 -6.18 -3.34 11.98
N THR A 171 -5.66 -2.20 11.53
CA THR A 171 -6.10 -1.53 10.31
C THR A 171 -5.88 -2.43 9.09
N ALA A 172 -4.68 -2.99 8.94
CA ALA A 172 -4.37 -3.92 7.88
C ALA A 172 -5.15 -5.24 7.99
N ALA A 173 -5.27 -5.82 9.19
CA ALA A 173 -6.05 -7.03 9.42
C ALA A 173 -7.53 -6.82 9.02
N LYS A 174 -8.10 -5.65 9.32
CA LYS A 174 -9.44 -5.28 8.88
C LYS A 174 -9.53 -5.17 7.35
N ALA A 175 -8.57 -4.50 6.71
CA ALA A 175 -8.54 -4.34 5.26
C ALA A 175 -8.41 -5.69 4.54
N LEU A 176 -7.50 -6.55 5.00
CA LEU A 176 -7.28 -7.90 4.48
C LEU A 176 -8.48 -8.82 4.69
N GLY A 177 -9.16 -8.73 5.84
CA GLY A 177 -10.40 -9.48 6.09
C GLY A 177 -11.54 -9.08 5.16
N LEU A 178 -11.66 -7.78 4.85
CA LEU A 178 -12.62 -7.32 3.83
C LEU A 178 -12.20 -7.77 2.42
N LEU A 179 -10.90 -7.74 2.12
CA LEU A 179 -10.36 -8.18 0.84
C LEU A 179 -10.61 -9.67 0.61
N GLU A 180 -10.41 -10.51 1.62
CA GLU A 180 -10.73 -11.93 1.59
C GLU A 180 -12.19 -12.18 1.22
N ARG A 181 -13.12 -11.50 1.90
CA ARG A 181 -14.55 -11.64 1.62
C ARG A 181 -14.89 -11.20 0.20
N ALA A 182 -14.22 -10.17 -0.32
CA ALA A 182 -14.39 -9.72 -1.70
C ALA A 182 -13.86 -10.76 -2.71
N VAL A 183 -12.67 -11.31 -2.48
CA VAL A 183 -12.06 -12.38 -3.28
C VAL A 183 -12.94 -13.63 -3.31
N ARG A 184 -13.59 -13.98 -2.19
CA ARG A 184 -14.53 -15.09 -2.09
C ARG A 184 -15.90 -14.81 -2.72
N GLY A 185 -16.14 -13.58 -3.20
CA GLY A 185 -17.42 -13.16 -3.78
C GLY A 185 -18.54 -12.96 -2.76
N GLU A 186 -18.21 -12.88 -1.46
CA GLU A 186 -19.19 -12.69 -0.38
C GLU A 186 -19.65 -11.24 -0.27
N ILE A 187 -18.82 -10.30 -0.73
CA ILE A 187 -19.13 -8.86 -0.77
C ILE A 187 -18.62 -8.23 -2.07
N ALA A 188 -19.27 -7.14 -2.50
CA ALA A 188 -18.83 -6.30 -3.61
C ALA A 188 -18.54 -4.88 -3.09
N PRO A 189 -17.33 -4.64 -2.54
CA PRO A 189 -17.03 -3.39 -1.86
C PRO A 189 -17.00 -2.21 -2.83
N ARG A 190 -17.33 -1.03 -2.29
CA ARG A 190 -17.28 0.26 -2.97
C ARG A 190 -16.77 1.31 -1.98
N SER A 191 -15.80 2.09 -2.42
CA SER A 191 -15.27 3.20 -1.64
C SER A 191 -16.01 4.49 -1.95
N VAL A 192 -16.19 5.32 -0.92
CA VAL A 192 -16.63 6.71 -1.08
C VAL A 192 -15.71 7.56 -0.22
N VAL A 193 -15.05 8.54 -0.85
CA VAL A 193 -14.22 9.52 -0.16
C VAL A 193 -14.94 10.86 -0.25
N ARG A 194 -15.38 11.38 0.90
CA ARG A 194 -16.00 12.69 1.01
C ARG A 194 -14.97 13.65 1.59
N PRO A 195 -14.46 14.62 0.80
CA PRO A 195 -13.60 15.65 1.35
C PRO A 195 -14.39 16.45 2.39
N ALA A 196 -13.70 16.88 3.44
CA ALA A 196 -14.26 17.75 4.48
C ALA A 196 -14.59 19.14 3.93
#